data_AF-A0A832JK71-F1
#
_entry.id   AF-A0A832JK71-F1
#
_cell.length_a   1.000
_cell.length_b   1.000
_cell.length_c   1.000
_cell.angle_alpha   90.00
_cell.angle_beta   90.00
_cell.angle_gamma   90.00
#
_symmetry.space_group_name_H-M   'P 1'
#
loop_
_entity.id
_entity.type
_entity.pdbx_description
1 polymer ?
#
loop_
_entity_poly.entity_id
_entity_poly.type
_entity_poly.pdbx_seq_one_letter_code
_entity_poly.pdbx_strand_id
1 'polypeptide(L)'
;LLWASDLLVSASLREGLPVNVMEAMACALPAVASDCRGNRDLVRDGENGFLYRINDLDGLVSAVERFYRDPNLRREMGLRGREMVRRFELGAILARMREIYEEILSQAPEDQGHALKPRQQQQGAVAPKGDPQGEADQQEQGRGEKVKKGGSQGEQQYGKGRQGGQADLKELDQQGAKGEGEPPPHLGRDEKEAQKAREGGGEG
;
A
#
# COMPACT_ATOMS: atom_id res chain seq x y z
N LEU A 1 2.93 1.43 -18.51
CA LEU A 1 1.83 0.49 -18.18
C LEU A 1 0.68 1.25 -17.54
N LEU A 2 0.84 1.84 -16.35
CA LEU A 2 -0.26 2.54 -15.66
C LEU A 2 -0.93 3.64 -16.48
N TRP A 3 -0.18 4.47 -17.24
CA TRP A 3 -0.79 5.52 -18.07
C TRP A 3 -1.65 5.02 -19.24
N ALA A 4 -1.58 3.72 -19.55
CA ALA A 4 -2.42 3.08 -20.56
C ALA A 4 -3.49 2.17 -19.95
N SER A 5 -3.68 2.22 -18.62
CA SER A 5 -4.67 1.44 -17.88
C SER A 5 -5.87 2.31 -17.48
N ASP A 6 -7.04 1.70 -17.33
CA ASP A 6 -8.25 2.40 -16.88
C ASP A 6 -8.41 2.42 -15.36
N LEU A 7 -7.92 1.39 -14.65
CA LEU A 7 -8.01 1.23 -13.21
C LEU A 7 -6.91 0.30 -12.69
N LEU A 8 -6.66 0.31 -11.39
CA LEU A 8 -5.83 -0.68 -10.69
C LEU A 8 -6.71 -1.72 -10.00
N VAL A 9 -6.33 -3.00 -10.08
CA VAL A 9 -6.84 -4.05 -9.19
C VAL A 9 -5.71 -4.55 -8.29
N SER A 10 -5.92 -4.50 -6.97
CA SER A 10 -5.00 -5.04 -5.96
C SER A 10 -5.69 -6.16 -5.18
N ALA A 11 -5.26 -7.40 -5.41
CA ALA A 11 -5.83 -8.59 -4.78
C ALA A 11 -4.99 -9.16 -3.63
N SER A 12 -4.16 -8.33 -3.01
CA SER A 12 -3.25 -8.75 -1.94
C SER A 12 -3.99 -9.18 -0.67
N LEU A 13 -3.51 -10.23 0.00
CA LEU A 13 -4.09 -10.65 1.27
C LEU A 13 -3.57 -9.83 2.46
N ARG A 14 -2.33 -9.34 2.34
CA ARG A 14 -1.62 -8.59 3.39
C ARG A 14 -0.68 -7.60 2.73
N GLU A 15 -0.74 -6.35 3.16
CA GLU A 15 0.13 -5.27 2.71
C GLU A 15 0.53 -4.40 3.91
N GLY A 16 1.73 -3.79 3.82
CA GLY A 16 2.16 -2.72 4.71
C GLY A 16 1.62 -1.39 4.22
N LEU A 17 2.37 -0.73 3.32
CA LEU A 17 1.90 0.41 2.54
C LEU A 17 2.14 0.10 1.05
N PRO A 18 1.09 -0.26 0.29
CA PRO A 18 1.27 -0.80 -1.05
C PRO A 18 1.69 0.29 -2.05
N VAL A 19 2.93 0.19 -2.55
CA VAL A 19 3.52 1.17 -3.49
C VAL A 19 2.77 1.19 -4.82
N ASN A 20 2.34 0.04 -5.33
CA ASN A 20 1.56 -0.06 -6.56
C ASN A 20 0.24 0.74 -6.49
N VAL A 21 -0.42 0.78 -5.33
CA VAL A 21 -1.63 1.57 -5.10
C VAL A 21 -1.29 3.06 -5.12
N MET A 22 -0.19 3.47 -4.47
CA MET A 22 0.28 4.86 -4.53
C MET A 22 0.62 5.30 -5.95
N GLU A 23 1.31 4.46 -6.73
CA GLU A 23 1.64 4.73 -8.12
C GLU A 23 0.39 4.88 -9.01
N ALA A 24 -0.61 4.02 -8.82
CA ALA A 24 -1.89 4.12 -9.53
C ALA A 24 -2.64 5.40 -9.17
N MET A 25 -2.70 5.75 -7.88
CA MET A 25 -3.29 7.02 -7.42
C MET A 25 -2.56 8.22 -8.03
N ALA A 26 -1.23 8.21 -8.05
CA ALA A 26 -0.44 9.28 -8.69
C ALA A 26 -0.76 9.39 -10.20
N CYS A 27 -1.03 8.27 -10.86
CA CYS A 27 -1.49 8.22 -12.25
C CYS A 27 -2.96 8.62 -12.45
N ALA A 28 -3.67 9.05 -11.40
CA ALA A 28 -5.12 9.31 -11.39
C ALA A 28 -5.96 8.13 -11.86
N LEU A 29 -5.56 6.92 -11.47
CA LEU A 29 -6.36 5.72 -11.65
C LEU A 29 -7.12 5.43 -10.34
N PRO A 30 -8.43 5.13 -10.41
CA PRO A 30 -9.11 4.58 -9.25
C PRO A 30 -8.62 3.14 -8.99
N ALA A 31 -8.74 2.70 -7.73
CA ALA A 31 -8.32 1.37 -7.31
C ALA A 31 -9.51 0.52 -6.88
N VAL A 32 -9.53 -0.74 -7.29
CA VAL A 32 -10.29 -1.82 -6.65
C VAL A 32 -9.31 -2.63 -5.82
N ALA A 33 -9.45 -2.63 -4.51
CA ALA A 33 -8.48 -3.21 -3.61
C ALA A 33 -9.14 -4.13 -2.58
N SER A 34 -8.46 -5.20 -2.19
CA SER A 34 -8.91 -6.03 -1.08
C SER A 34 -8.93 -5.22 0.22
N ASP A 35 -9.90 -5.50 1.09
CA ASP A 35 -10.06 -4.87 2.41
C ASP A 35 -9.05 -5.40 3.44
N CYS A 36 -7.77 -5.19 3.15
CA CYS A 36 -6.66 -5.45 4.07
C CYS A 36 -6.11 -4.12 4.62
N ARG A 37 -5.37 -4.21 5.74
CA ARG A 37 -4.88 -3.02 6.47
C ARG A 37 -4.15 -2.01 5.57
N GLY A 38 -3.14 -2.45 4.81
CA GLY A 38 -2.35 -1.53 3.99
C GLY A 38 -3.14 -0.88 2.85
N ASN A 39 -4.12 -1.58 2.28
CA ASN A 39 -4.99 -0.98 1.25
C ASN A 39 -5.92 0.08 1.84
N ARG A 40 -6.48 -0.13 3.04
CA ARG A 40 -7.33 0.86 3.74
C ARG A 40 -6.62 2.17 4.06
N ASP A 41 -5.29 2.15 4.18
CA ASP A 41 -4.50 3.36 4.43
C ASP A 41 -4.45 4.29 3.21
N LEU A 42 -4.77 3.78 2.01
CA LEU A 42 -4.69 4.50 0.73
C LEU A 42 -6.04 4.62 0.00
N VAL A 43 -6.84 3.55 0.02
CA VAL A 43 -8.14 3.47 -0.65
C VAL A 43 -9.25 3.69 0.36
N ARG A 44 -10.05 4.72 0.13
CA ARG A 44 -11.30 5.01 0.84
C ARG A 44 -12.46 4.59 -0.03
N ASP A 45 -13.21 3.61 0.46
CA ASP A 45 -14.34 3.02 -0.27
C ASP A 45 -15.37 4.08 -0.67
N GLY A 46 -15.70 4.12 -1.96
CA GLY A 46 -16.64 5.11 -2.50
C GLY A 46 -16.09 6.52 -2.70
N GLU A 47 -14.83 6.80 -2.33
CA GLU A 47 -14.20 8.12 -2.55
C GLU A 47 -13.19 8.10 -3.70
N ASN A 48 -12.15 7.28 -3.61
CA ASN A 48 -11.07 7.17 -4.61
C ASN A 48 -10.92 5.75 -5.19
N GLY A 49 -11.85 4.87 -4.85
CA GLY A 49 -11.80 3.46 -5.22
C GLY A 49 -12.88 2.65 -4.52
N PHE A 50 -12.79 1.33 -4.65
CA PHE A 50 -13.64 0.38 -3.95
C PHE A 50 -12.81 -0.63 -3.17
N LEU A 51 -13.29 -0.95 -1.98
CA LEU A 51 -12.76 -2.04 -1.16
C LEU A 51 -13.69 -3.25 -1.26
N TYR A 52 -13.11 -4.43 -1.53
CA TYR A 52 -13.85 -5.69 -1.54
C TYR A 52 -13.33 -6.63 -0.45
N ARG A 53 -14.21 -7.48 0.11
CA ARG A 53 -13.80 -8.40 1.19
C ARG A 53 -12.80 -9.44 0.68
N ILE A 54 -11.89 -9.88 1.55
CA ILE A 54 -10.96 -10.96 1.19
C ILE A 54 -11.76 -12.23 0.85
N ASN A 55 -11.40 -12.87 -0.27
CA ASN A 55 -12.10 -14.03 -0.86
C ASN A 55 -13.52 -13.74 -1.40
N ASP A 56 -13.88 -12.47 -1.58
CA ASP A 56 -15.16 -12.06 -2.19
C ASP A 56 -14.96 -11.71 -3.67
N LEU A 57 -15.03 -12.73 -4.53
CA LEU A 57 -14.90 -12.57 -5.98
C LEU A 57 -16.03 -11.71 -6.55
N ASP A 58 -17.26 -11.91 -6.07
CA ASP A 58 -18.43 -11.17 -6.54
C ASP A 58 -18.30 -9.67 -6.21
N GLY A 59 -17.78 -9.34 -5.03
CA GLY A 59 -17.44 -7.97 -4.64
C GLY A 59 -16.39 -7.34 -5.55
N LEU A 60 -15.32 -8.07 -5.89
CA LEU A 60 -14.30 -7.59 -6.82
C LEU A 60 -14.91 -7.32 -8.21
N VAL A 61 -15.66 -8.30 -8.75
CA VAL A 61 -16.27 -8.19 -10.09
C VAL A 61 -17.24 -7.02 -10.14
N SER A 62 -18.12 -6.89 -9.15
CA SER A 62 -19.08 -5.79 -9.05
C SER A 62 -18.38 -4.42 -9.02
N ALA A 63 -17.28 -4.29 -8.26
CA ALA A 63 -16.50 -3.06 -8.21
C ALA A 63 -15.87 -2.70 -9.58
N VAL A 64 -15.32 -3.69 -10.29
CA VAL A 64 -14.76 -3.48 -11.63
C VAL A 64 -15.87 -3.11 -12.63
N GLU A 65 -17.01 -3.79 -12.58
CA GLU A 65 -18.15 -3.51 -13.46
C GLU A 65 -18.68 -2.08 -13.28
N ARG A 66 -18.69 -1.55 -12.05
CA ARG A 66 -19.08 -0.16 -11.80
C ARG A 66 -18.17 0.83 -12.55
N PHE A 67 -16.86 0.64 -12.50
CA PHE A 67 -15.92 1.47 -13.26
C PHE A 67 -15.97 1.26 -14.77
N TYR A 68 -16.34 0.06 -15.21
CA TYR A 68 -16.52 -0.23 -16.63
C TYR A 68 -17.77 0.47 -17.19
N ARG A 69 -18.88 0.48 -16.43
CA ARG A 69 -20.15 1.08 -16.84
C ARG A 69 -20.17 2.60 -16.70
N ASP A 70 -19.40 3.17 -15.78
CA ASP A 70 -19.37 4.61 -15.52
C ASP A 70 -17.94 5.20 -15.64
N PRO A 71 -17.57 5.68 -16.85
CA PRO A 71 -16.30 6.35 -17.07
C PRO A 71 -16.12 7.67 -16.31
N ASN A 72 -17.23 8.35 -15.95
CA ASN A 72 -17.16 9.60 -15.20
C ASN A 72 -16.77 9.32 -13.75
N LEU A 73 -17.42 8.35 -13.12
CA LEU A 73 -17.07 7.84 -11.80
C LEU A 73 -15.60 7.44 -11.74
N ARG A 74 -15.13 6.70 -12.75
CA ARG A 74 -13.73 6.28 -12.87
C ARG A 74 -12.76 7.48 -12.87
N ARG A 75 -13.06 8.50 -13.69
CA ARG A 75 -12.24 9.71 -13.78
C ARG A 75 -12.26 10.51 -12.48
N GLU A 76 -13.43 10.71 -11.89
CA GLU A 76 -13.61 11.49 -10.68
C GLU A 76 -12.88 10.87 -9.49
N MET A 77 -13.07 9.56 -9.27
CA MET A 77 -12.39 8.82 -8.21
C MET A 77 -10.88 8.76 -8.43
N GLY A 78 -10.43 8.61 -9.68
CA GLY A 78 -9.00 8.66 -10.02
C GLY A 78 -8.36 10.01 -9.68
N LEU A 79 -9.03 11.12 -10.00
CA LEU A 79 -8.56 12.47 -9.65
C LEU A 79 -8.51 12.69 -8.14
N ARG A 80 -9.52 12.23 -7.39
CA ARG A 80 -9.50 12.25 -5.91
C ARG A 80 -8.33 11.43 -5.36
N GLY A 81 -8.08 10.24 -5.93
CA GLY A 81 -6.93 9.41 -5.56
C GLY A 81 -5.61 10.15 -5.73
N ARG A 82 -5.43 10.85 -6.86
CA ARG A 82 -4.25 11.68 -7.11
C ARG A 82 -4.09 12.79 -6.09
N GLU A 83 -5.17 13.44 -5.69
CA GLU A 83 -5.11 14.48 -4.65
C GLU A 83 -4.73 13.89 -3.29
N MET A 84 -5.36 12.77 -2.91
CA MET A 84 -5.10 12.08 -1.63
C MET A 84 -3.66 11.58 -1.51
N VAL A 85 -3.06 11.09 -2.60
CA VAL A 85 -1.70 10.52 -2.56
C VAL A 85 -0.63 11.59 -2.34
N ARG A 86 -0.93 12.88 -2.55
CA ARG A 86 0.03 13.98 -2.39
C ARG A 86 0.66 14.04 -1.00
N ARG A 87 -0.06 13.58 0.03
CA ARG A 87 0.49 13.49 1.41
C ARG A 87 1.69 12.53 1.54
N PHE A 88 1.86 11.64 0.56
CA PHE A 88 2.97 10.69 0.48
C PHE A 88 4.07 11.16 -0.49
N GLU A 89 3.96 12.37 -1.06
CA GLU A 89 5.05 12.94 -1.83
C GLU A 89 6.26 13.22 -0.93
N LEU A 90 7.46 13.11 -1.51
CA LEU A 90 8.70 13.24 -0.77
C LEU A 90 8.78 14.56 0.00
N GLY A 91 8.31 15.67 -0.58
CA GLY A 91 8.29 16.96 0.10
C GLY A 91 7.42 16.96 1.37
N ALA A 92 6.22 16.39 1.29
CA ALA A 92 5.31 16.29 2.44
C ALA A 92 5.88 15.38 3.53
N ILE A 93 6.46 14.24 3.14
CA ILE A 93 7.10 13.31 4.07
C ILE A 93 8.30 13.96 4.77
N LEU A 94 9.20 14.62 4.02
CA LEU A 94 10.38 15.26 4.59
C LEU A 94 10.01 16.42 5.53
N ALA A 95 8.99 17.19 5.20
CA ALA A 95 8.47 18.24 6.09
C ALA A 95 7.96 17.62 7.40
N ARG A 96 7.15 16.56 7.32
CA ARG A 96 6.62 15.89 8.52
C ARG A 96 7.71 15.23 9.37
N MET A 97 8.69 14.59 8.73
CA MET A 97 9.83 13.99 9.43
C MET A 97 10.67 15.05 10.15
N ARG A 98 10.91 16.19 9.50
CA ARG A 98 11.62 17.32 10.09
C ARG A 98 10.93 17.81 11.35
N GLU A 99 9.62 18.06 11.28
CA GLU A 99 8.83 18.51 12.44
C GLU A 99 8.99 17.57 13.64
N ILE A 100 8.86 16.26 13.42
CA ILE A 100 8.97 15.25 14.48
C ILE A 100 10.38 15.25 15.08
N TYR A 101 11.42 15.33 14.24
CA TYR A 101 12.80 15.36 14.72
C TYR A 101 13.13 16.65 15.47
N GLU A 102 12.66 17.80 14.99
CA GLU A 102 12.83 19.09 15.66
C GLU A 102 12.09 19.11 17.02
N GLU A 103 10.89 18.55 17.08
CA GLU A 103 10.14 18.40 18.34
C GLU A 103 10.92 17.58 19.37
N ILE A 104 11.43 16.41 18.98
CA ILE A 104 12.19 15.54 19.89
C ILE A 104 13.52 16.19 20.28
N LEU A 105 14.22 16.81 19.33
CA LEU A 105 15.50 17.48 19.60
C LEU A 105 15.34 18.69 20.51
N SER A 106 14.21 19.41 20.45
CA SER A 106 13.93 20.54 21.33
C SER A 106 13.71 20.12 22.80
N GLN A 107 13.34 18.86 23.02
CA GLN A 107 13.12 18.28 24.35
C GLN A 107 14.34 17.49 24.85
N ALA A 108 15.34 17.28 24.00
CA ALA A 108 16.54 16.56 24.38
C ALA A 108 17.36 17.40 25.37
N PRO A 109 17.80 16.84 26.51
CA PRO A 109 18.81 17.49 27.34
C PRO A 109 20.06 17.75 26.49
N GLU A 110 20.76 18.85 26.76
CA GLU A 110 22.04 19.11 26.12
C GLU A 110 22.95 17.88 26.24
N ASP A 111 23.53 17.45 25.12
CA ASP A 111 24.35 16.26 25.05
C ASP A 111 25.52 16.36 26.04
N GLN A 112 25.49 15.55 27.09
CA GLN A 112 26.57 15.43 28.08
C GLN A 112 27.74 14.57 27.59
N GLY A 113 27.85 14.29 26.28
CA GLY A 113 28.98 13.60 25.66
C GLY A 113 28.72 12.14 25.28
N HIS A 114 27.47 11.78 24.98
CA HIS A 114 27.10 10.41 24.53
C HIS A 114 27.10 10.27 23.00
N ALA A 115 27.55 11.29 22.27
CA ALA A 115 27.75 11.24 20.83
C ALA A 115 28.42 9.93 20.39
N LEU A 116 27.77 9.22 19.46
CA LEU A 116 28.33 8.04 18.83
C LEU A 116 29.71 8.40 18.29
N LYS A 117 30.76 7.76 18.82
CA LYS A 117 32.11 7.95 18.30
C LYS A 117 32.07 7.69 16.79
N PRO A 118 32.62 8.59 15.96
CA PRO A 118 32.63 8.35 14.51
C PRO A 118 33.22 6.98 14.27
N ARG A 119 32.51 6.17 13.45
CA ARG A 119 32.95 4.83 13.06
C ARG A 119 34.34 4.98 12.48
N GLN A 120 35.37 4.60 13.23
CA GLN A 120 36.74 4.63 12.75
C GLN A 120 36.77 3.75 11.50
N GLN A 121 37.04 4.35 10.34
CA GLN A 121 37.35 3.59 9.15
C GLN A 121 38.56 2.74 9.52
N GLN A 122 38.35 1.44 9.70
CA GLN A 122 39.46 0.51 9.73
C GLN A 122 40.15 0.66 8.39
N GLN A 123 41.29 1.36 8.36
CA GLN A 123 42.27 1.26 7.31
C GLN A 123 42.89 -0.14 7.39
N GLY A 124 42.08 -1.16 7.09
CA GLY A 124 42.59 -2.44 6.66
C GLY A 124 43.07 -2.22 5.24
N ALA A 125 44.38 -2.03 5.08
CA ALA A 125 45.02 -2.07 3.79
C ALA A 125 44.52 -3.33 3.05
N VAL A 126 43.77 -3.15 1.96
CA VAL A 126 43.55 -4.22 1.01
C VAL A 126 44.90 -4.45 0.37
N ALA A 127 45.62 -5.46 0.85
CA ALA A 127 46.86 -5.88 0.23
C ALA A 127 46.56 -6.20 -1.25
N PRO A 128 47.32 -5.65 -2.21
CA PRO A 128 47.13 -6.01 -3.61
C PRO A 128 47.38 -7.51 -3.75
N LYS A 129 46.44 -8.24 -4.35
CA LYS A 129 46.66 -9.61 -4.79
C LYS A 129 47.80 -9.57 -5.82
N GLY A 130 48.99 -10.03 -5.42
CA GLY A 130 50.08 -10.29 -6.34
C GLY A 130 49.73 -11.49 -7.23
N ASP A 131 50.02 -11.36 -8.52
CA ASP A 131 49.84 -12.41 -9.51
C ASP A 131 50.72 -13.65 -9.22
N PRO A 132 50.28 -14.87 -9.61
CA PRO A 132 50.99 -16.10 -9.31
C PRO A 132 52.05 -16.42 -10.38
N GLN A 133 53.32 -16.29 -10.00
CA GLN A 133 54.46 -16.98 -10.61
C GLN A 133 55.30 -17.46 -9.41
N GLY A 134 55.73 -18.70 -9.22
CA GLY A 134 56.00 -19.85 -10.07
C GLY A 134 57.20 -20.54 -9.40
N GLU A 135 57.21 -21.88 -9.41
CA GLU A 135 58.32 -22.76 -8.96
C GLU A 135 58.38 -23.04 -7.44
N ALA A 136 57.94 -24.23 -6.98
CA ALA A 136 58.71 -25.49 -6.85
C ALA A 136 59.69 -25.42 -5.65
N ASP A 137 59.84 -26.39 -4.76
CA ASP A 137 59.65 -27.83 -4.83
C ASP A 137 59.83 -28.44 -3.41
N GLN A 138 59.44 -29.71 -3.27
CA GLN A 138 59.91 -30.70 -2.27
C GLN A 138 59.29 -30.80 -0.85
N GLN A 139 58.39 -31.80 -0.76
CA GLN A 139 58.41 -32.98 0.13
C GLN A 139 58.47 -32.80 1.66
N GLU A 140 57.40 -33.25 2.34
CA GLU A 140 57.52 -34.39 3.26
C GLU A 140 56.17 -35.06 3.55
N GLN A 141 56.25 -36.34 3.91
CA GLN A 141 55.24 -37.38 3.77
C GLN A 141 54.28 -37.50 4.98
N GLY A 142 53.06 -37.96 4.68
CA GLY A 142 52.45 -39.08 5.41
C GLY A 142 51.47 -38.78 6.55
N ARG A 143 50.18 -39.05 6.31
CA ARG A 143 49.36 -40.06 7.02
C ARG A 143 47.89 -39.91 6.60
N GLY A 144 47.30 -41.01 6.12
CA GLY A 144 45.89 -41.08 5.76
C GLY A 144 44.99 -41.47 6.94
N GLU A 145 43.68 -41.26 6.81
CA GLU A 145 42.64 -42.31 6.86
C GLU A 145 41.21 -41.74 6.72
N LYS A 146 40.46 -42.36 5.79
CA LYS A 146 39.04 -42.77 5.80
C LYS A 146 37.88 -41.82 6.17
N VAL A 147 37.09 -41.52 5.13
CA VAL A 147 35.65 -41.83 4.91
C VAL A 147 34.65 -41.72 6.08
N LYS A 148 33.58 -40.92 5.90
CA LYS A 148 32.17 -41.39 5.92
C LYS A 148 31.15 -40.36 5.40
N LYS A 149 30.22 -40.88 4.60
CA LYS A 149 28.98 -40.25 4.10
C LYS A 149 27.96 -40.08 5.24
N GLY A 150 27.08 -39.10 5.12
CA GLY A 150 25.82 -39.03 5.87
C GLY A 150 24.94 -37.90 5.35
N GLY A 151 23.95 -38.23 4.51
CA GLY A 151 22.85 -37.33 4.19
C GLY A 151 21.79 -37.32 5.30
N SER A 152 20.97 -36.28 5.33
CA SER A 152 19.70 -36.29 6.06
C SER A 152 18.78 -35.22 5.49
N GLN A 153 17.64 -35.68 4.95
CA GLN A 153 16.47 -34.87 4.62
C GLN A 153 15.76 -34.44 5.90
N GLY A 154 15.10 -33.29 5.86
CA GLY A 154 14.20 -32.84 6.92
C GLY A 154 13.03 -32.07 6.33
N GLU A 155 11.99 -32.78 5.92
CA GLU A 155 10.63 -32.25 5.82
C GLU A 155 10.10 -31.95 7.23
N GLN A 156 9.40 -30.83 7.42
CA GLN A 156 8.52 -30.62 8.57
C GLN A 156 7.17 -30.07 8.15
N GLN A 157 6.15 -30.68 8.77
CA GLN A 157 4.74 -30.72 8.43
C GLN A 157 3.97 -29.49 8.92
N TYR A 158 2.95 -29.11 8.15
CA TYR A 158 1.91 -28.15 8.53
C TYR A 158 0.95 -28.76 9.57
N GLY A 159 0.75 -28.04 10.69
CA GLY A 159 -0.18 -28.41 11.75
C GLY A 159 -1.54 -27.71 11.66
N LYS A 160 -2.60 -28.52 11.61
CA LYS A 160 -3.95 -28.42 12.26
C LYS A 160 -4.45 -27.00 12.59
N GLY A 161 -5.58 -26.53 12.08
CA GLY A 161 -6.90 -27.16 12.15
C GLY A 161 -7.64 -26.71 13.42
N ARG A 162 -8.50 -25.68 13.31
CA ARG A 162 -9.56 -25.36 14.28
C ARG A 162 -10.89 -25.26 13.54
N GLN A 163 -11.76 -26.23 13.79
CA GLN A 163 -13.18 -26.19 13.49
C GLN A 163 -13.94 -25.57 14.66
N GLY A 164 -15.07 -24.93 14.36
CA GLY A 164 -16.16 -24.73 15.31
C GLY A 164 -16.86 -23.39 15.17
N GLY A 165 -18.13 -23.42 14.71
CA GLY A 165 -19.07 -22.32 14.91
C GLY A 165 -20.00 -22.02 13.74
N GLN A 166 -20.85 -22.98 13.34
CA GLN A 166 -22.10 -22.67 12.64
C GLN A 166 -23.04 -21.98 13.63
N ALA A 167 -23.58 -20.82 13.25
CA ALA A 167 -24.76 -20.24 13.88
C ALA A 167 -25.71 -19.77 12.77
N ASP A 168 -26.96 -20.17 12.94
CA ASP A 168 -28.06 -20.08 12.00
C ASP A 168 -28.42 -18.63 11.61
N LEU A 169 -28.63 -18.41 10.31
CA LEU A 169 -29.26 -17.21 9.76
C LEU A 169 -30.60 -17.62 9.14
N LYS A 170 -31.65 -17.54 9.95
CA LYS A 170 -33.02 -17.34 9.49
C LYS A 170 -33.58 -16.14 10.24
N GLU A 171 -34.36 -15.36 9.49
CA GLU A 171 -35.17 -14.22 9.91
C GLU A 171 -34.42 -12.91 10.08
N LEU A 172 -34.52 -12.05 9.05
CA LEU A 172 -34.76 -10.60 9.15
C LEU A 172 -35.08 -10.10 7.73
N ASP A 173 -36.30 -10.36 7.28
CA ASP A 173 -36.95 -9.56 6.25
C ASP A 173 -38.19 -8.93 6.90
N GLN A 174 -38.51 -7.72 6.46
CA GLN A 174 -39.61 -6.84 6.89
C GLN A 174 -39.36 -6.01 8.16
N GLN A 175 -38.79 -4.81 7.95
CA GLN A 175 -39.38 -3.52 8.38
C GLN A 175 -38.43 -2.37 8.05
N GLY A 176 -38.86 -1.43 7.22
CA GLY A 176 -38.07 -0.23 6.92
C GLY A 176 -38.59 0.66 5.81
N ALA A 177 -39.92 0.82 5.69
CA ALA A 177 -40.49 1.97 4.99
C ALA A 177 -40.67 3.11 6.00
N LYS A 178 -40.29 4.33 5.57
CA LYS A 178 -40.43 5.66 6.21
C LYS A 178 -39.18 6.18 6.92
N GLY A 179 -38.62 7.23 6.33
CA GLY A 179 -37.54 8.05 6.90
C GLY A 179 -37.06 9.06 5.86
N GLU A 180 -37.87 10.08 5.60
CA GLU A 180 -37.40 11.31 4.96
C GLU A 180 -36.38 11.96 5.91
N GLY A 181 -35.13 12.09 5.46
CA GLY A 181 -34.06 12.78 6.19
C GLY A 181 -33.60 13.97 5.36
N GLU A 182 -33.74 15.17 5.93
CA GLU A 182 -33.31 16.45 5.37
C GLU A 182 -31.85 16.44 4.90
N PRO A 183 -31.50 17.14 3.81
CA PRO A 183 -30.12 17.29 3.38
C PRO A 183 -29.33 18.24 4.31
N PRO A 184 -28.02 17.99 4.52
CA PRO A 184 -27.19 18.77 5.44
C PRO A 184 -26.98 20.24 5.01
N PRO A 185 -26.78 21.17 5.97
CA PRO A 185 -26.87 22.60 5.73
C PRO A 185 -25.51 23.18 5.29
N HIS A 186 -25.13 23.08 4.01
CA HIS A 186 -24.04 23.92 3.47
C HIS A 186 -24.01 24.11 1.94
N LEU A 187 -25.15 24.03 1.25
CA LEU A 187 -25.24 24.49 -0.15
C LEU A 187 -26.11 25.75 -0.24
N GLY A 188 -25.52 26.85 0.20
CA GLY A 188 -26.15 28.17 0.21
C GLY A 188 -25.41 29.15 -0.69
N ARG A 189 -25.60 28.99 -2.01
CA ARG A 189 -25.41 29.92 -3.14
C ARG A 189 -24.86 29.11 -4.31
N ASP A 190 -25.75 28.79 -5.25
CA ASP A 190 -25.50 28.67 -6.70
C ASP A 190 -26.73 28.11 -7.44
N GLU A 191 -27.74 27.58 -6.73
CA GLU A 191 -28.97 27.08 -7.37
C GLU A 191 -29.96 28.16 -7.84
N LYS A 192 -29.81 29.42 -7.42
CA LYS A 192 -30.67 30.52 -7.92
C LYS A 192 -30.20 31.15 -9.25
N GLU A 193 -28.99 30.85 -9.72
CA GLU A 193 -28.53 31.31 -11.05
C GLU A 193 -28.80 30.28 -12.15
N ALA A 194 -28.82 28.98 -11.83
CA ALA A 194 -29.07 27.92 -12.82
C ALA A 194 -30.52 27.87 -13.33
N GLN A 195 -31.50 28.38 -12.57
CA GLN A 195 -32.91 28.33 -12.95
C GLN A 195 -33.35 29.51 -13.84
N LYS A 196 -32.57 30.60 -13.89
CA LYS A 196 -32.85 31.77 -14.75
C LYS A 196 -32.35 31.62 -16.19
N ALA A 197 -31.52 30.61 -16.46
CA ALA A 197 -30.99 30.32 -17.80
C ALA A 197 -31.84 29.33 -18.62
N ARG A 198 -32.88 28.72 -18.04
CA ARG A 198 -33.74 27.73 -18.71
C ARG A 198 -35.06 28.28 -19.26
N GLU A 199 -35.41 29.54 -18.98
CA GLU A 199 -36.70 30.14 -19.39
C GLU A 199 -36.55 31.28 -20.41
N GLY A 200 -35.35 31.59 -20.90
CA GLY A 200 -35.09 32.78 -21.74
C GLY A 200 -34.77 32.52 -23.22
N GLY A 201 -35.27 31.43 -23.82
CA GLY A 201 -34.89 31.02 -25.18
C GLY A 201 -36.06 30.66 -26.09
N GLY A 202 -36.98 31.60 -26.32
CA GLY A 202 -38.06 31.44 -27.28
C GLY A 202 -38.75 32.76 -27.58
N GLU A 203 -38.27 33.45 -28.62
CA GLU A 203 -39.01 34.29 -29.59
C GLU A 203 -38.03 35.27 -30.26
N GLY A 204 -37.95 35.21 -31.60
CA GLY A 204 -37.09 36.06 -32.44
C GLY A 204 -36.73 35.38 -33.75
#